data_AF-A0A932K845-F1
#
_entry.id   AF-A0A932K845-F1
#
_cell.length_a   1.000
_cell.length_b   1.000
_cell.length_c   1.000
_cell.angle_alpha   90.00
_cell.angle_beta   90.00
_cell.angle_gamma   90.00
#
_symmetry.space_group_name_H-M   'P 1'
#
loop_
_entity.id
_entity.type
_entity.pdbx_description
1 polymer ?
#
loop_
_entity_poly.entity_id
_entity_poly.type
_entity_poly.pdbx_seq_one_letter_code
_entity_poly.pdbx_strand_id
1 'polypeptide(L)'
;MGLIIALGIAQTPTNARLVRGSVLAEREKDYVEASLVTGESQLYIAFRQILPNCLSPLIIQSTITLGTEILVLAALSFLGLGAPPPTPDWGA
;
A
#
# COMPACT_ATOMS: atom_id res chain seq x y z
N MET A 1 -3.69 -19.06 1.41
CA MET A 1 -2.54 -18.19 1.02
C MET A 1 -2.63 -17.69 -0.43
N GLY A 2 -2.96 -18.53 -1.42
CA GLY A 2 -3.13 -18.08 -2.82
C GLY A 2 -4.16 -16.97 -3.00
N LEU A 3 -5.31 -17.03 -2.29
CA LEU A 3 -6.34 -15.98 -2.34
C LEU A 3 -5.84 -14.64 -1.78
N ILE A 4 -5.12 -14.65 -0.66
CA ILE A 4 -4.52 -13.45 -0.06
C ILE A 4 -3.51 -12.81 -1.01
N ILE A 5 -2.65 -13.64 -1.62
CA ILE A 5 -1.67 -13.15 -2.62
C ILE A 5 -2.38 -12.59 -3.85
N ALA A 6 -3.44 -13.24 -4.33
CA ALA A 6 -4.20 -12.76 -5.49
C ALA A 6 -4.88 -11.41 -5.23
N LEU A 7 -5.50 -11.24 -4.05
CA LEU A 7 -6.11 -9.97 -3.63
C LEU A 7 -5.05 -8.87 -3.48
N GLY A 8 -3.91 -9.18 -2.85
CA GLY A 8 -2.79 -8.24 -2.73
C GLY A 8 -2.22 -7.80 -4.09
N ILE A 9 -2.05 -8.72 -5.04
CA ILE A 9 -1.61 -8.40 -6.40
C ILE A 9 -2.63 -7.51 -7.10
N ALA A 10 -3.94 -7.79 -6.95
CA ALA A 10 -4.99 -6.99 -7.57
C ALA A 10 -4.97 -5.52 -7.12
N GLN A 11 -4.48 -5.23 -5.91
CA GLN A 11 -4.38 -3.87 -5.37
C GLN A 11 -3.08 -3.14 -5.73
N THR A 12 -2.12 -3.85 -6.35
CA THR A 12 -0.82 -3.27 -6.74
C THR A 12 -0.96 -2.02 -7.62
N PRO A 13 -1.82 -1.98 -8.67
CA PRO A 13 -1.96 -0.79 -9.51
C PRO A 13 -2.50 0.43 -8.74
N THR A 14 -3.45 0.20 -7.83
CA THR A 14 -4.05 1.26 -7.00
C THR A 14 -3.01 1.84 -6.04
N ASN A 15 -2.26 0.98 -5.37
CA ASN A 15 -1.19 1.39 -4.45
C ASN A 15 -0.04 2.08 -5.19
N ALA A 16 0.34 1.60 -6.37
CA ALA A 16 1.35 2.25 -7.21
C ALA A 16 0.92 3.65 -7.64
N ARG A 17 -0.35 3.84 -8.02
CA ARG A 17 -0.91 5.15 -8.36
C ARG A 17 -0.91 6.09 -7.15
N LEU A 18 -1.27 5.58 -5.97
CA LEU A 18 -1.24 6.35 -4.72
C LEU A 18 0.18 6.85 -4.43
N VAL A 19 1.15 5.93 -4.41
CA VAL A 19 2.57 6.26 -4.17
C VAL A 19 3.07 7.28 -5.18
N ARG A 20 2.77 7.10 -6.47
CA ARG A 20 3.16 8.06 -7.51
C ARG A 20 2.60 9.46 -7.23
N GLY A 21 1.32 9.55 -6.84
CA GLY A 21 0.69 10.82 -6.46
C GLY A 21 1.35 11.44 -5.24
N SER A 22 1.61 10.65 -4.19
CA SER A 22 2.30 11.12 -2.98
C SER A 22 3.71 11.61 -3.29
N VAL A 23 4.47 10.90 -4.12
CA VAL A 23 5.82 11.32 -4.55
C VAL A 23 5.77 12.64 -5.30
N LEU A 24 4.83 12.82 -6.23
CA LEU A 24 4.69 14.09 -6.97
C LEU A 24 4.39 15.26 -6.02
N ALA A 25 3.46 15.07 -5.08
CA ALA A 25 3.12 16.08 -4.08
C ALA A 25 4.29 16.37 -3.13
N GLU A 26 5.04 15.35 -2.73
CA GLU A 26 6.17 15.49 -1.79
C GLU A 26 7.36 16.20 -2.43
N ARG A 27 7.59 15.97 -3.74
CA ARG A 27 8.67 16.60 -4.51
C ARG A 27 8.52 18.10 -4.68
N GLU A 28 7.32 18.64 -4.55
CA GLU A 28 7.03 20.07 -4.69
C GLU A 28 7.12 20.84 -3.36
N LYS A 29 7.54 20.18 -2.27
CA LYS A 29 7.65 20.82 -0.95
C LYS A 29 8.99 21.52 -0.74
N ASP A 30 8.96 22.63 0.00
CA ASP A 30 10.10 23.50 0.29
C ASP A 30 11.33 22.77 0.86
N TYR A 31 11.12 21.72 1.67
CA TYR A 31 12.25 20.97 2.25
C TYR A 31 13.01 20.17 1.19
N VAL A 32 12.33 19.69 0.13
CA VAL A 32 12.98 19.01 -0.99
C VAL A 32 13.77 20.01 -1.81
N GLU A 33 13.20 21.19 -2.06
CA GLU A 33 13.88 22.27 -2.76
C GLU A 33 15.13 22.75 -2.00
N ALA A 34 15.03 22.93 -0.68
CA ALA A 34 16.15 23.28 0.18
C ALA A 34 17.28 22.22 0.12
N SER A 35 16.93 20.94 0.11
CA SER A 35 17.88 19.84 -0.05
C SER A 35 18.59 19.83 -1.40
N LEU A 36 17.86 20.16 -2.47
CA LEU A 36 18.45 20.30 -3.81
C LEU A 36 19.44 21.47 -3.87
N VAL A 37 19.10 22.62 -3.27
CA VAL A 37 20.00 23.80 -3.19
C VAL A 37 21.25 23.49 -2.37
N THR A 38 21.13 22.66 -1.33
CA THR A 38 22.25 22.23 -0.48
C THR A 38 23.16 21.20 -1.18
N GLY A 39 22.73 20.66 -2.33
CA GLY A 39 23.52 19.70 -3.12
C GLY A 39 23.38 18.26 -2.66
N GLU A 40 22.28 17.91 -1.96
CA GLU A 40 22.03 16.52 -1.56
C GLU A 40 21.74 15.63 -2.78
N SER A 41 22.22 14.38 -2.73
CA SER A 41 21.98 13.42 -3.81
C SER A 41 20.50 13.08 -3.94
N GLN A 42 20.02 12.84 -5.18
CA GLN A 42 18.62 12.45 -5.40
C GLN A 42 18.24 11.15 -4.69
N LEU A 43 19.18 10.21 -4.54
CA LEU A 43 18.96 8.97 -3.79
C LEU A 43 18.74 9.26 -2.30
N TYR A 44 19.51 10.19 -1.72
CA TYR A 44 19.32 10.60 -0.33
C TYR A 44 17.94 11.23 -0.13
N ILE A 45 17.55 12.18 -0.97
CA ILE A 45 16.22 12.82 -0.91
C ILE A 45 15.10 11.77 -1.06
N ALA A 46 15.24 10.86 -2.02
CA ALA A 46 14.24 9.82 -2.28
C ALA A 46 14.05 8.88 -1.07
N PHE A 47 15.12 8.34 -0.50
CA PHE A 47 15.02 7.33 0.57
C PHE A 47 14.88 7.93 1.97
N ARG A 48 15.47 9.09 2.23
CA ARG A 48 15.48 9.72 3.56
C ARG A 48 14.30 10.64 3.79
N GLN A 49 13.76 11.24 2.73
CA GLN A 49 12.71 12.26 2.86
C GLN A 49 11.42 11.84 2.18
N ILE A 50 11.45 11.53 0.88
CA ILE A 50 10.21 11.26 0.12
C ILE A 50 9.59 9.92 0.52
N LEU A 51 10.37 8.83 0.53
CA LEU A 51 9.87 7.49 0.81
C LEU A 51 9.19 7.39 2.19
N PRO A 52 9.79 7.86 3.30
CA PRO A 52 9.14 7.82 4.62
C PRO A 52 7.83 8.62 4.65
N ASN A 53 7.77 9.78 3.98
CA ASN A 53 6.54 10.59 3.92
C ASN A 53 5.44 9.93 3.07
N CYS A 54 5.81 9.20 2.03
CA CYS A 54 4.87 8.44 1.20
C CYS A 54 4.35 7.16 1.88
N LEU A 55 5.01 6.66 2.93
CA LEU A 55 4.53 5.48 3.69
C LEU A 55 3.26 5.79 4.49
N SER A 56 3.10 7.02 4.99
CA SER A 56 1.92 7.42 5.77
C SER A 56 0.59 7.17 5.04
N PRO A 57 0.37 7.70 3.81
CA PRO A 57 -0.87 7.43 3.07
C PRO A 57 -0.99 5.95 2.65
N LEU A 58 0.13 5.27 2.38
CA LEU A 58 0.14 3.85 2.05
C LEU A 58 -0.37 2.97 3.20
N ILE A 59 0.08 3.25 4.44
CA ILE A 59 -0.33 2.49 5.64
C ILE A 59 -1.83 2.69 5.89
N ILE A 60 -2.31 3.93 5.79
CA ILE A 60 -3.74 4.24 5.93
C ILE A 60 -4.54 3.48 4.88
N GLN A 61 -4.15 3.55 3.61
CA GLN A 61 -4.83 2.84 2.52
C GLN A 61 -4.81 1.33 2.72
N SER A 62 -3.66 0.77 3.12
CA SER A 62 -3.52 -0.67 3.37
C SER A 62 -4.46 -1.14 4.48
N THR A 63 -4.66 -0.33 5.51
CA THR A 63 -5.57 -0.63 6.61
C THR A 63 -7.03 -0.68 6.14
N ILE A 64 -7.44 0.30 5.32
CA ILE A 64 -8.79 0.34 4.73
C ILE A 64 -9.02 -0.87 3.82
N THR A 65 -8.03 -1.17 2.96
CA THR A 65 -8.08 -2.28 2.03
C THR A 65 -8.19 -3.62 2.76
N LEU A 66 -7.38 -3.81 3.81
CA LEU A 66 -7.42 -5.02 4.63
C LEU A 66 -8.80 -5.24 5.24
N GLY A 67 -9.42 -4.18 5.80
CA GLY A 67 -10.78 -4.28 6.35
C GLY A 67 -11.81 -4.72 5.30
N THR A 68 -11.69 -4.21 4.07
CA THR A 68 -12.58 -4.58 2.97
C THR A 68 -12.33 -6.02 2.51
N GLU A 69 -11.08 -6.45 2.42
CA GLU A 69 -10.71 -7.81 2.03
C GLU A 69 -11.21 -8.86 3.03
N ILE A 70 -11.16 -8.58 4.33
CA ILE A 70 -11.73 -9.46 5.36
C ILE A 70 -13.24 -9.64 5.14
N LEU A 71 -13.97 -8.56 4.85
CA LEU A 71 -15.41 -8.63 4.57
C LEU A 71 -15.71 -9.45 3.32
N VAL A 72 -14.90 -9.29 2.26
CA VAL A 72 -15.01 -10.09 1.04
C VAL A 72 -14.74 -11.57 1.31
N LEU A 73 -13.70 -11.89 2.08
CA LEU A 73 -13.38 -13.26 2.51
C LEU A 73 -14.53 -13.88 3.32
N ALA A 74 -15.08 -13.14 4.28
CA ALA A 74 -16.21 -13.60 5.09
C ALA A 74 -17.47 -13.84 4.23
N ALA A 75 -17.76 -12.96 3.26
CA ALA A 75 -18.87 -13.13 2.33
C ALA A 75 -18.68 -14.36 1.42
N LEU A 76 -17.46 -14.60 0.94
CA LEU A 76 -17.14 -15.79 0.13
C LEU A 76 -17.27 -17.09 0.95
N SER A 77 -16.79 -17.08 2.20
CA SER A 77 -16.95 -18.19 3.15
C SER A 77 -18.42 -18.50 3.41
N PHE A 78 -19.24 -17.48 3.65
CA PHE A 78 -20.69 -17.62 3.82
C PHE A 78 -21.37 -18.22 2.58
N LEU A 79 -20.93 -17.85 1.37
CA LEU A 79 -21.45 -18.39 0.11
C LEU A 79 -20.92 -19.80 -0.23
N GLY A 80 -20.10 -20.41 0.62
CA GLY A 80 -19.50 -21.73 0.38
C GLY A 80 -18.35 -21.71 -0.65
N LEU A 81 -17.89 -20.53 -1.05
CA LEU A 81 -16.75 -20.29 -1.94
C LEU A 81 -15.47 -19.92 -1.15
N GLY A 82 -15.49 -20.12 0.17
CA GLY A 82 -14.34 -19.96 1.06
C GLY A 82 -13.23 -20.96 0.77
N ALA A 83 -12.07 -20.78 1.39
CA ALA A 83 -10.95 -21.69 1.19
C ALA A 83 -11.35 -23.12 1.62
N PRO A 84 -11.14 -24.17 0.79
CA PRO A 84 -11.47 -25.53 1.18
C PRO A 84 -10.60 -25.95 2.39
N PRO A 85 -11.16 -26.68 3.38
CA PRO A 85 -10.36 -27.19 4.50
C PRO A 85 -9.23 -28.06 3.93
N PRO A 86 -7.93 -27.84 4.27
CA PRO A 86 -7.40 -27.51 5.60
C PRO A 86 -6.63 -26.17 5.68
N THR A 87 -6.78 -25.25 4.73
CA THR A 87 -6.08 -23.95 4.81
C THR A 87 -6.85 -22.98 5.71
N PRO A 88 -6.31 -22.58 6.88
CA PRO A 88 -6.95 -21.56 7.69
C PRO A 88 -6.95 -20.26 6.89
N ASP A 89 -8.12 -19.66 6.76
CA ASP A 89 -8.25 -18.28 6.34
C ASP A 89 -8.63 -17.45 7.56
N TRP A 90 -8.51 -16.12 7.50
CA TRP A 90 -8.73 -15.26 8.67
C TRP A 90 -10.23 -15.13 9.02
N GLY A 91 -11.08 -16.03 8.50
CA GLY A 91 -12.53 -16.10 8.68
C GLY A 91 -13.11 -17.53 8.71
N ALA A 92 -12.29 -18.58 8.89
CA ALA A 92 -12.69 -19.98 9.11
C ALA A 92 -11.61 -20.79 9.86
#